data_AF-A0A851V0S9-F1
#
_entry.id   AF-A0A851V0S9-F1
#
_cell.length_a   1.000
_cell.length_b   1.000
_cell.length_c   1.000
_cell.angle_alpha   90.00
_cell.angle_beta   90.00
_cell.angle_gamma   90.00
#
_symmetry.space_group_name_H-M   'P 1'
#
loop_
_entity.id
_entity.type
_entity.pdbx_description
1 polymer ?
#
loop_
_entity_poly.entity_id
_entity_poly.type
_entity_poly.pdbx_seq_one_letter_code
_entity_poly.pdbx_strand_id
1 'polypeptide(L)'
;SGITIYRLLDQPSGLYEYKVFGVLEGCSPALLADVYMDLDYRKQWDQYVKELYEKESDEQMVAYWEVKYPFPLSNRDYVYTRQRRDLDVDGRKIYVVLAQSISAPQFPEKSGVIRVKQYKQSLAIESDGKKGSRVFMYYFDNPGGQIPSWLINWAAKNGVPNFLKDMVKACQNYHK
;
A
#
# COMPACT_ATOMS: atom_id res chain seq x y z
N SER A 1 -4.61 17.17 5.87
CA SER A 1 -5.22 15.86 5.61
C SER A 1 -5.68 15.27 6.93
N GLY A 2 -6.87 14.67 7.00
CA GLY A 2 -7.39 14.04 8.21
C GLY A 2 -6.81 12.64 8.48
N ILE A 3 -5.55 12.40 8.10
CA ILE A 3 -4.85 11.12 8.23
C ILE A 3 -3.77 11.25 9.31
N THR A 4 -3.70 10.27 10.22
CA THR A 4 -2.69 10.14 11.27
C THR A 4 -1.96 8.81 11.10
N ILE A 5 -0.62 8.85 11.18
CA ILE A 5 0.23 7.66 11.10
C ILE A 5 0.95 7.48 12.43
N TYR A 6 0.74 6.30 13.03
CA TYR A 6 1.47 5.82 14.19
C TYR A 6 2.52 4.82 13.73
N ARG A 7 3.64 4.77 14.44
CA ARG A 7 4.67 3.76 14.25
C ARG A 7 5.11 3.17 15.58
N LEU A 8 5.46 1.90 15.57
CA LEU A 8 6.00 1.18 16.72
C LEU A 8 7.37 0.59 16.34
N LEU A 9 8.40 0.88 17.13
CA LEU A 9 9.73 0.29 16.96
C LEU A 9 9.79 -1.06 17.66
N ASP A 10 10.13 -2.10 16.93
CA ASP A 10 10.54 -3.37 17.51
C ASP A 10 12.02 -3.29 17.91
N GLN A 11 12.30 -3.13 19.21
CA GLN A 11 13.67 -2.91 19.70
C GLN A 11 14.66 -4.03 19.31
N PRO A 12 14.30 -5.32 19.36
CA PRO A 12 15.20 -6.41 18.98
C PRO A 12 15.60 -6.39 17.50
N SER A 13 14.65 -6.17 16.57
CA SER A 13 14.96 -6.20 15.13
C SER A 13 15.36 -4.84 14.56
N GLY A 14 15.00 -3.74 15.23
CA GLY A 14 15.14 -2.37 14.72
C GLY A 14 14.12 -2.02 13.62
N LEU A 15 13.15 -2.89 13.35
CA LEU A 15 12.09 -2.68 12.36
C LEU A 15 10.93 -1.87 12.95
N TYR A 16 10.07 -1.35 12.06
CA TYR A 16 8.90 -0.58 12.45
C TYR A 16 7.61 -1.21 11.91
N GLU A 17 6.59 -1.22 12.76
CA GLU A 17 5.21 -1.42 12.35
C GLU A 17 4.49 -0.08 12.24
N TYR A 18 3.51 0.02 11.35
CA TYR A 18 2.76 1.25 11.12
C TYR A 18 1.27 1.01 11.21
N LYS A 19 0.56 1.98 11.78
CA LYS A 19 -0.90 2.07 11.73
C LYS A 19 -1.32 3.42 11.21
N VAL A 20 -2.24 3.43 10.25
CA VAL A 20 -2.81 4.64 9.65
C VAL A 20 -4.29 4.70 10.00
N PHE A 21 -4.74 5.86 10.43
CA PHE A 21 -6.16 6.14 10.69
C PHE A 21 -6.52 7.45 10.04
N GLY A 22 -7.76 7.58 9.56
CA GLY A 22 -8.29 8.89 9.24
C GLY A 22 -9.41 8.89 8.22
N VAL A 23 -9.65 10.06 7.63
CA VAL A 23 -10.69 10.27 6.62
C VAL A 23 -10.08 10.79 5.32
N LEU A 24 -10.45 10.14 4.21
CA LEU A 24 -10.25 10.61 2.84
C LEU A 24 -11.56 11.17 2.31
N GLU A 25 -11.67 12.49 2.26
CA GLU A 25 -12.85 13.18 1.73
C GLU A 25 -12.91 13.09 0.20
N GLY A 26 -14.12 13.08 -0.36
CA GLY A 26 -14.33 13.12 -1.81
C GLY A 26 -14.02 11.81 -2.54
N CYS A 27 -13.76 10.72 -1.82
CA CYS A 27 -13.66 9.38 -2.38
C CYS A 27 -14.58 8.44 -1.59
N SER A 28 -15.58 7.87 -2.26
CA SER A 28 -16.52 6.93 -1.61
C SER A 28 -15.81 5.61 -1.28
N PRO A 29 -16.26 4.85 -0.27
CA PRO A 29 -15.59 3.62 0.13
C PRO A 29 -15.46 2.59 -0.99
N ALA A 30 -16.52 2.42 -1.80
CA ALA A 30 -16.53 1.53 -2.95
C ALA A 30 -15.50 1.95 -4.01
N LEU A 31 -15.47 3.25 -4.33
CA LEU A 31 -14.55 3.83 -5.29
C LEU A 31 -13.09 3.69 -4.82
N LEU A 32 -12.82 4.01 -3.56
CA LEU A 32 -11.49 3.87 -2.98
C LEU A 32 -11.02 2.42 -3.03
N ALA A 33 -11.90 1.46 -2.69
CA ALA A 33 -11.58 0.04 -2.75
C ALA A 33 -11.35 -0.45 -4.19
N ASP A 34 -12.05 0.09 -5.18
CA ASP A 34 -11.83 -0.22 -6.60
C ASP A 34 -10.49 0.34 -7.09
N VAL A 35 -10.22 1.62 -6.86
CA VAL A 35 -8.96 2.30 -7.19
C VAL A 35 -7.76 1.62 -6.51
N TYR A 36 -7.93 1.12 -5.28
CA TYR A 36 -6.88 0.39 -4.56
C TYR A 36 -6.54 -0.96 -5.21
N MET A 37 -7.53 -1.63 -5.78
CA MET A 37 -7.36 -2.94 -6.41
C MET A 37 -6.90 -2.84 -7.87
N ASP A 38 -7.14 -1.73 -8.55
CA ASP A 38 -6.78 -1.54 -9.95
C ASP A 38 -5.28 -1.22 -10.14
N LEU A 39 -4.48 -2.24 -10.45
CA LEU A 39 -3.04 -2.09 -10.67
C LEU A 39 -2.70 -1.41 -12.00
N ASP A 40 -3.57 -1.56 -13.00
CA ASP A 40 -3.38 -0.93 -14.30
C ASP A 40 -3.58 0.58 -14.20
N TYR A 41 -4.59 1.00 -13.46
CA TYR A 41 -4.78 2.40 -13.11
C TYR A 41 -3.69 2.90 -12.17
N ARG A 42 -3.27 2.10 -11.17
CA ARG A 42 -2.20 2.47 -10.24
C ARG A 42 -0.91 2.89 -10.95
N LYS A 43 -0.52 2.17 -12.02
CA LYS A 43 0.64 2.52 -12.86
C LYS A 43 0.56 3.90 -13.50
N GLN A 44 -0.66 4.41 -13.75
CA GLN A 44 -0.86 5.67 -14.47
C GLN A 44 -0.69 6.89 -13.57
N TRP A 45 -1.06 6.78 -12.28
CA TRP A 45 -1.06 7.93 -11.37
C TRP A 45 0.00 7.87 -10.26
N ASP A 46 0.46 6.69 -9.85
CA ASP A 46 1.45 6.58 -8.77
C ASP A 46 2.90 6.70 -9.30
N GLN A 47 3.47 7.88 -9.08
CA GLN A 47 4.85 8.20 -9.47
C GLN A 47 5.92 7.29 -8.85
N TYR A 48 5.63 6.64 -7.71
CA TYR A 48 6.58 5.76 -7.02
C TYR A 48 6.63 4.35 -7.60
N VAL A 49 5.69 3.98 -8.47
CA VAL A 49 5.73 2.70 -9.19
C VAL A 49 6.84 2.72 -10.24
N LYS A 50 7.74 1.75 -10.18
CA LYS A 50 8.71 1.45 -11.25
C LYS A 50 8.15 0.39 -12.19
N GLU A 51 7.60 -0.68 -11.63
CA GLU A 51 6.97 -1.77 -12.36
C GLU A 51 5.87 -2.39 -11.47
N LEU A 52 4.73 -2.76 -12.06
CA LEU A 52 3.59 -3.30 -11.32
C LEU A 52 2.71 -4.15 -12.24
N TYR A 53 2.47 -5.40 -11.86
CA TYR A 53 1.61 -6.31 -12.61
C TYR A 53 1.16 -7.49 -11.74
N GLU A 54 0.15 -8.19 -12.22
CA GLU A 54 -0.33 -9.44 -11.63
C GLU A 54 -0.14 -10.61 -12.59
N LYS A 55 0.17 -11.78 -12.05
CA LYS A 55 0.16 -13.05 -12.80
C LYS A 55 -0.48 -14.13 -11.95
N GLU A 56 -1.16 -15.05 -12.61
CA GLU A 56 -1.64 -16.27 -11.96
C GLU A 56 -0.47 -17.22 -11.69
N SER A 57 -0.47 -17.83 -10.51
CA SER A 57 0.49 -18.86 -10.07
C SER A 57 -0.17 -19.79 -9.07
N ASP A 58 -0.05 -21.10 -9.29
CA ASP A 58 -0.62 -22.10 -8.39
C ASP A 58 -2.08 -21.78 -8.01
N GLU A 59 -2.89 -21.38 -9.00
CA GLU A 59 -4.30 -20.99 -8.86
C GLU A 59 -4.55 -19.75 -7.99
N GLN A 60 -3.50 -18.94 -7.74
CA GLN A 60 -3.59 -17.69 -7.00
C GLN A 60 -3.05 -16.51 -7.83
N MET A 61 -3.72 -15.36 -7.73
CA MET A 61 -3.21 -14.13 -8.30
C MET A 61 -2.08 -13.57 -7.44
N VAL A 62 -0.90 -13.42 -8.04
CA VAL A 62 0.31 -12.91 -7.41
C VAL A 62 0.68 -11.56 -8.03
N ALA A 63 0.81 -10.56 -7.18
CA ALA A 63 1.23 -9.22 -7.57
C ALA A 63 2.75 -9.08 -7.44
N TYR A 64 3.36 -8.54 -8.49
CA TYR A 64 4.72 -8.01 -8.46
C TYR A 64 4.66 -6.48 -8.40
N TRP A 65 5.41 -5.88 -7.49
CA TRP A 65 5.51 -4.42 -7.38
C TRP A 65 6.95 -3.98 -7.09
N GLU A 66 7.54 -3.21 -7.99
CA GLU A 66 8.82 -2.52 -7.77
C GLU A 66 8.56 -1.03 -7.44
N VAL A 67 9.08 -0.60 -6.29
CA VAL A 67 8.95 0.75 -5.73
C VAL A 67 10.25 1.52 -5.91
N LYS A 68 10.16 2.73 -6.48
CA LYS A 68 11.28 3.66 -6.62
C LYS A 68 11.74 4.15 -5.26
N TYR A 69 13.02 3.99 -4.97
CA TYR A 69 13.66 4.60 -3.81
C TYR A 69 14.53 5.80 -4.26
N PRO A 70 14.70 6.84 -3.42
CA PRO A 70 15.57 7.94 -3.78
C PRO A 70 17.03 7.49 -3.89
N PHE A 71 17.70 7.87 -4.98
CA PHE A 71 19.13 7.60 -5.19
C PHE A 71 19.96 8.18 -4.02
N PRO A 72 20.95 7.46 -3.46
CA PRO A 72 21.60 6.24 -3.99
C PRO A 72 21.01 4.90 -3.51
N LEU A 73 19.81 4.89 -2.92
CA LEU A 73 19.21 3.64 -2.42
C LEU A 73 18.65 2.82 -3.58
N SER A 74 18.92 1.51 -3.57
CA SER A 74 18.27 0.55 -4.47
C SER A 74 16.76 0.53 -4.30
N ASN A 75 16.04 0.31 -5.40
CA ASN A 75 14.61 0.05 -5.36
C ASN A 75 14.29 -1.17 -4.51
N ARG A 76 13.04 -1.25 -4.03
CA ARG A 76 12.51 -2.44 -3.37
C ARG A 76 11.48 -3.10 -4.27
N ASP A 77 11.51 -4.42 -4.38
CA ASP A 77 10.42 -5.15 -5.01
C ASP A 77 9.72 -6.11 -4.04
N TYR A 78 8.43 -6.32 -4.31
CA TYR A 78 7.51 -7.13 -3.53
C TYR A 78 6.89 -8.18 -4.44
N VAL A 79 6.79 -9.40 -3.92
CA VAL A 79 6.02 -10.50 -4.51
C VAL A 79 5.02 -10.92 -3.44
N TYR A 80 3.74 -10.70 -3.69
CA TYR A 80 2.72 -10.85 -2.65
C TYR A 80 1.38 -11.28 -3.23
N THR A 81 0.58 -11.94 -2.40
CA THR A 81 -0.83 -12.14 -2.69
C THR A 81 -1.63 -11.03 -2.04
N ARG A 82 -2.74 -10.66 -2.66
CA ARG A 82 -3.70 -9.72 -2.10
C ARG A 82 -5.12 -10.20 -2.35
N GLN A 83 -5.99 -9.96 -1.38
CA GLN A 83 -7.40 -10.33 -1.49
C GLN A 83 -8.26 -9.22 -0.93
N ARG A 84 -9.32 -8.90 -1.66
CA ARG A 84 -10.38 -8.00 -1.20
C ARG A 84 -11.59 -8.82 -0.76
N ARG A 85 -12.22 -8.42 0.34
CA ARG A 85 -13.54 -8.87 0.75
C ARG A 85 -14.40 -7.67 1.13
N ASP A 86 -15.63 -7.66 0.65
CA ASP A 86 -16.63 -6.66 1.00
C ASP A 86 -17.50 -7.28 2.10
N LEU A 87 -17.41 -6.75 3.31
CA LEU A 87 -18.04 -7.26 4.51
C LEU A 87 -19.23 -6.40 4.91
N ASP A 88 -20.21 -7.03 5.55
CA ASP A 88 -21.27 -6.37 6.32
C ASP A 88 -21.08 -6.75 7.80
N VAL A 89 -20.82 -5.75 8.64
CA VAL A 89 -20.58 -5.93 10.08
C VAL A 89 -21.53 -5.02 10.85
N ASP A 90 -22.59 -5.61 11.41
CA ASP A 90 -23.65 -4.90 12.13
C ASP A 90 -24.33 -3.81 11.27
N GLY A 91 -24.60 -4.09 9.99
CA GLY A 91 -25.18 -3.14 9.05
C GLY A 91 -24.21 -2.10 8.51
N ARG A 92 -22.92 -2.21 8.84
CA ARG A 92 -21.85 -1.37 8.29
C ARG A 92 -21.15 -2.10 7.17
N LYS A 93 -21.14 -1.51 5.98
CA LYS A 93 -20.37 -2.01 4.84
C LYS A 93 -18.91 -1.62 4.98
N ILE A 94 -18.03 -2.62 5.06
CA ILE A 94 -16.58 -2.45 5.23
C ILE A 94 -15.86 -3.18 4.10
N TYR A 95 -15.00 -2.48 3.39
CA TYR A 95 -14.14 -3.06 2.36
C TYR A 95 -12.80 -3.39 2.98
N VAL A 96 -12.42 -4.67 2.98
CA VAL A 96 -11.17 -5.14 3.58
C VAL A 96 -10.25 -5.66 2.51
N VAL A 97 -9.00 -5.19 2.49
CA VAL A 97 -7.94 -5.72 1.64
C VAL A 97 -6.81 -6.23 2.52
N LEU A 98 -6.43 -7.49 2.34
CA LEU A 98 -5.28 -8.10 3.00
C LEU A 98 -4.21 -8.40 1.95
N ALA A 99 -2.95 -8.14 2.28
CA ALA A 99 -1.82 -8.47 1.45
C ALA A 99 -0.67 -9.05 2.27
N GLN A 100 0.02 -10.04 1.73
CA GLN A 100 1.18 -10.64 2.39
C GLN A 100 2.20 -11.17 1.38
N SER A 101 3.48 -11.08 1.73
CA SER A 101 4.58 -11.64 0.93
C SER A 101 4.41 -13.13 0.71
N ILE A 102 4.69 -13.59 -0.51
CA ILE A 102 4.84 -15.00 -0.83
C ILE A 102 6.18 -15.23 -1.52
N SER A 103 6.67 -16.47 -1.45
CA SER A 103 7.80 -16.90 -2.27
C SER A 103 7.27 -17.66 -3.49
N ALA A 104 7.67 -17.24 -4.68
CA ALA A 104 7.14 -17.74 -5.93
C ALA A 104 8.27 -17.83 -6.97
N PRO A 105 8.71 -19.05 -7.38
CA PRO A 105 9.91 -19.24 -8.21
C PRO A 105 9.91 -18.48 -9.55
N GLN A 106 8.73 -18.22 -10.11
CA GLN A 106 8.52 -17.46 -11.35
C GLN A 106 8.78 -15.95 -11.21
N PHE A 107 9.03 -15.46 -9.99
CA PHE A 107 9.42 -14.09 -9.70
C PHE A 107 10.82 -14.04 -9.04
N PRO A 108 11.89 -14.34 -9.81
CA PRO A 108 13.24 -14.33 -9.29
C PRO A 108 13.64 -12.93 -8.76
N GLU A 109 14.61 -12.90 -7.84
CA GLU A 109 15.22 -11.65 -7.39
C GLU A 109 15.98 -10.98 -8.54
N LYS A 110 15.88 -9.66 -8.64
CA LYS A 110 16.55 -8.88 -9.69
C LYS A 110 17.84 -8.26 -9.16
N SER A 111 18.91 -8.33 -9.94
CA SER A 111 20.16 -7.64 -9.60
C SER A 111 19.92 -6.12 -9.49
N GLY A 112 20.47 -5.50 -8.44
CA GLY A 112 20.32 -4.06 -8.17
C GLY A 112 19.02 -3.64 -7.48
N VAL A 113 18.09 -4.57 -7.23
CA VAL A 113 16.81 -4.36 -6.54
C VAL A 113 16.77 -5.23 -5.29
N ILE A 114 16.27 -4.68 -4.17
CA ILE A 114 16.19 -5.40 -2.89
C ILE A 114 14.81 -6.04 -2.76
N ARG A 115 14.78 -7.39 -2.69
CA ARG A 115 13.54 -8.15 -2.45
C ARG A 115 13.08 -8.02 -1.02
N VAL A 116 11.86 -7.51 -0.84
CA VAL A 116 11.15 -7.51 0.45
C VAL A 116 10.52 -8.88 0.67
N LYS A 117 11.12 -9.67 1.55
CA LYS A 117 10.71 -11.06 1.84
C LYS A 117 9.66 -11.19 2.93
N GLN A 118 9.56 -10.17 3.79
CA GLN A 118 8.59 -10.12 4.88
C GLN A 118 7.75 -8.88 4.68
N TYR A 119 6.49 -9.07 4.29
CA TYR A 119 5.54 -7.99 4.09
C TYR A 119 4.15 -8.45 4.51
N LYS A 120 3.46 -7.61 5.28
CA LYS A 120 2.06 -7.80 5.67
C LYS A 120 1.35 -6.45 5.71
N GLN A 121 0.17 -6.41 5.12
CA GLN A 121 -0.67 -5.23 5.12
C GLN A 121 -2.13 -5.61 5.29
N SER A 122 -2.86 -4.79 6.03
CA SER A 122 -4.32 -4.82 6.01
C SER A 122 -4.86 -3.41 5.83
N LEU A 123 -5.92 -3.27 5.05
CA LEU A 123 -6.64 -2.03 4.81
C LEU A 123 -8.12 -2.30 5.07
N ALA A 124 -8.76 -1.45 5.86
CA ALA A 124 -10.20 -1.42 6.05
C ALA A 124 -10.71 -0.03 5.66
N ILE A 125 -11.76 -0.01 4.83
CA ILE A 125 -12.39 1.20 4.34
C ILE A 125 -13.88 1.12 4.66
N GLU A 126 -14.39 2.14 5.35
CA GLU A 126 -15.83 2.30 5.61
C GLU A 126 -16.26 3.74 5.29
N SER A 127 -17.56 4.00 5.29
CA SER A 127 -18.07 5.36 5.09
C SER A 127 -17.69 6.26 6.27
N ASP A 128 -17.35 7.51 5.98
CA ASP A 128 -17.25 8.57 7.00
C ASP A 128 -18.62 9.12 7.45
N GLY A 129 -19.72 8.58 6.91
CA GLY A 129 -21.08 9.08 7.09
C GLY A 129 -21.43 10.29 6.22
N LYS A 130 -20.52 10.70 5.33
CA LYS A 130 -20.66 11.83 4.41
C LYS A 130 -20.32 11.39 2.98
N LYS A 131 -19.40 12.10 2.32
CA LYS A 131 -18.95 11.85 0.93
C LYS A 131 -17.52 11.30 0.88
N GLY A 132 -17.03 10.75 1.98
CA GLY A 132 -15.66 10.27 2.12
C GLY A 132 -15.57 8.85 2.64
N SER A 133 -14.33 8.46 2.93
CA SER A 133 -13.97 7.14 3.43
C SER A 133 -13.20 7.29 4.73
N ARG A 134 -13.66 6.62 5.79
CA ARG A 134 -12.84 6.37 6.98
C ARG A 134 -11.96 5.16 6.71
N VAL A 135 -10.67 5.30 6.97
CA VAL A 135 -9.66 4.27 6.67
C VAL A 135 -8.91 3.86 7.92
N PHE A 136 -8.64 2.56 8.02
CA PHE A 136 -7.63 1.98 8.88
C PHE A 136 -6.66 1.18 8.01
N MET A 137 -5.36 1.35 8.23
CA MET A 137 -4.35 0.49 7.63
C MET A 137 -3.36 0.02 8.69
N TYR A 138 -3.00 -1.25 8.64
CA TYR A 138 -1.81 -1.79 9.29
C TYR A 138 -0.79 -2.15 8.20
N TYR A 139 0.47 -1.81 8.44
CA TYR A 139 1.56 -2.08 7.51
C TYR A 139 2.81 -2.50 8.26
N PHE A 140 3.44 -3.57 7.78
CA PHE A 140 4.75 -4.02 8.21
C PHE A 140 5.50 -4.57 7.01
N ASP A 141 6.78 -4.22 6.91
CA ASP A 141 7.72 -4.88 6.01
C ASP A 141 9.13 -4.93 6.61
N ASN A 142 9.95 -5.85 6.10
CA ASN A 142 11.39 -5.82 6.29
C ASN A 142 12.04 -5.33 4.99
N PRO A 143 12.52 -4.07 4.94
CA PRO A 143 13.00 -3.45 3.71
C PRO A 143 14.37 -3.96 3.24
N GLY A 144 14.93 -5.00 3.88
CA GLY A 144 16.17 -5.66 3.49
C GLY A 144 17.43 -4.81 3.72
N GLY A 145 17.36 -3.87 4.68
CA GLY A 145 18.47 -2.98 5.03
C GLY A 145 18.01 -1.85 5.95
N GLN A 146 18.96 -1.07 6.46
CA GLN A 146 18.64 0.09 7.30
C GLN A 146 18.01 1.21 6.46
N ILE A 147 16.89 1.75 6.95
CA ILE A 147 16.26 2.94 6.36
C ILE A 147 16.85 4.19 7.03
N PRO A 148 17.51 5.07 6.27
CA PRO A 148 18.07 6.29 6.84
C PRO A 148 17.00 7.18 7.46
N SER A 149 17.30 7.84 8.57
CA SER A 149 16.39 8.77 9.25
C SER A 149 15.96 9.94 8.35
N TRP A 150 16.82 10.40 7.44
CA TRP A 150 16.47 11.43 6.46
C TRP A 150 15.34 10.96 5.51
N LEU A 151 15.32 9.67 5.14
CA LEU A 151 14.30 9.11 4.26
C LEU A 151 12.96 9.01 4.98
N ILE A 152 12.97 8.59 6.25
CA ILE A 152 11.78 8.59 7.11
C ILE A 152 11.20 10.01 7.22
N ASN A 153 12.06 11.00 7.47
CA ASN A 153 11.65 12.40 7.58
C ASN A 153 11.08 12.94 6.26
N TRP A 154 11.69 12.59 5.12
CA TRP A 154 11.18 12.94 3.80
C TRP A 154 9.82 12.30 3.53
N ALA A 155 9.65 11.02 3.86
CA ALA A 155 8.38 10.31 3.69
C ALA A 155 7.26 10.94 4.53
N ALA A 156 7.55 11.28 5.79
CA ALA A 156 6.58 11.92 6.68
C ALA A 156 6.18 13.33 6.24
N LYS A 157 7.16 14.13 5.77
CA LYS A 157 6.93 15.54 5.39
C LYS A 157 6.36 15.72 3.99
N ASN A 158 6.77 14.88 3.04
CA ASN A 158 6.48 15.07 1.61
C ASN A 158 5.86 13.82 0.97
N GLY A 159 6.49 12.65 1.14
CA GLY A 159 6.09 11.43 0.42
C GLY A 159 4.64 11.04 0.68
N VAL A 160 4.28 10.80 1.94
CA VAL A 160 2.92 10.41 2.34
C VAL A 160 1.89 11.50 2.03
N PRO A 161 2.08 12.79 2.39
CA PRO A 161 1.12 13.83 2.05
C PRO A 161 0.85 13.94 0.54
N ASN A 162 1.90 13.87 -0.30
CA ASN A 162 1.76 13.92 -1.75
C ASN A 162 1.05 12.68 -2.29
N PHE A 163 1.42 11.49 -1.81
CA PHE A 163 0.75 10.25 -2.17
C PHE A 163 -0.75 10.28 -1.86
N LEU A 164 -1.15 10.75 -0.68
CA LEU A 164 -2.56 10.86 -0.31
C LEU A 164 -3.31 11.87 -1.20
N LYS A 165 -2.65 12.98 -1.56
CA LYS A 165 -3.22 13.96 -2.49
C LYS A 165 -3.40 13.37 -3.90
N ASP A 166 -2.40 12.66 -4.39
CA ASP A 166 -2.42 11.99 -5.69
C ASP A 166 -3.49 10.88 -5.72
N MET A 167 -3.65 10.13 -4.63
CA MET A 167 -4.71 9.13 -4.47
C MET A 167 -6.12 9.74 -4.51
N VAL A 168 -6.36 10.85 -3.80
CA VAL A 168 -7.65 11.55 -3.86
C VAL A 168 -7.93 12.06 -5.28
N LYS A 169 -6.92 12.62 -5.94
CA LYS A 169 -7.02 13.04 -7.35
C LYS A 169 -7.29 11.85 -8.27
N ALA A 170 -6.67 10.70 -8.02
CA ALA A 170 -6.91 9.47 -8.77
C ALA A 170 -8.36 8.99 -8.60
N CYS A 171 -8.91 9.00 -7.38
CA CYS A 171 -10.34 8.72 -7.18
C CYS A 171 -11.24 9.63 -8.03
N GLN A 172 -10.95 10.93 -8.08
CA GLN A 172 -11.77 11.91 -8.80
C GLN A 172 -11.74 11.72 -10.33
N ASN A 173 -10.64 11.18 -10.87
CA ASN A 173 -10.46 10.95 -12.30
C ASN A 173 -10.61 9.48 -12.69
N TYR A 174 -11.13 8.64 -11.79
CA TYR A 174 -11.33 7.23 -12.06
C TYR A 174 -12.59 7.05 -12.91
N HIS A 175 -12.39 6.62 -14.15
CA HIS A 175 -13.44 6.24 -15.07
C HIS A 175 -13.28 4.74 -15.32
N LYS A 176 -14.25 3.95 -14.86
CA LYS A 176 -14.34 2.52 -15.17
C LYS A 176 -14.72 2.30 -16.63
#